data_AF-A0A1P8UIZ9-F1
#
_entry.id   AF-A0A1P8UIZ9-F1
#
_cell.length_a   1.000
_cell.length_b   1.000
_cell.length_c   1.000
_cell.angle_alpha   90.00
_cell.angle_beta   90.00
_cell.angle_gamma   90.00
#
_symmetry.space_group_name_H-M   'P 1'
#
loop_
_entity.id
_entity.type
_entity.pdbx_description
1 polymer ?
#
loop_
_entity_poly.entity_id
_entity_poly.type
_entity_poly.pdbx_seq_one_letter_code
_entity_poly.pdbx_strand_id
1 'polypeptide(L)'
;MQDEMQRIKADLVKRATAIAEDFMSRRTGKGRGPDQWSDLFVKVSSTDTGIVVDWRYRHWYRPKDGGAPKNMLRYLPENRVTRLAQDWERDEVTWVRDALRVLKESYRELTKLEKKLGKAGVMGDEADMLTGFVPVRQSKVSPIKAELAKDKGEGRRAKHG
;
A
#
# COMPACT_ATOMS: atom_id res chain seq x y z
N MET A 1 -1.98 -10.53 -18.14
CA MET A 1 -1.67 -9.27 -17.40
C MET A 1 -1.69 -9.49 -15.88
N GLN A 2 -2.68 -10.21 -15.37
CA GLN A 2 -2.79 -10.55 -13.94
C GLN A 2 -1.56 -11.30 -13.40
N ASP A 3 -1.04 -12.28 -14.16
CA ASP A 3 0.16 -13.04 -13.76
C ASP A 3 1.41 -12.18 -13.65
N GLU A 4 1.60 -11.22 -14.57
CA GLU A 4 2.74 -10.31 -14.54
C GLU A 4 2.67 -9.39 -13.32
N MET A 5 1.48 -8.91 -12.96
CA MET A 5 1.31 -8.10 -11.76
C MET A 5 1.57 -8.88 -10.47
N GLN A 6 1.15 -10.16 -10.42
CA GLN A 6 1.48 -11.03 -9.28
C GLN A 6 2.97 -11.32 -9.21
N ARG A 7 3.64 -11.52 -10.35
CA ARG A 7 5.08 -11.69 -10.44
C ARG A 7 5.84 -10.46 -9.91
N ILE A 8 5.44 -9.25 -10.32
CA ILE A 8 6.07 -8.01 -9.85
C ILE A 8 5.85 -7.84 -8.34
N LYS A 9 4.63 -8.11 -7.83
CA LYS A 9 4.35 -8.09 -6.38
C LYS A 9 5.24 -9.05 -5.61
N ALA A 10 5.41 -10.27 -6.11
CA ALA A 10 6.28 -11.28 -5.50
C ALA A 10 7.76 -10.82 -5.51
N ASP A 11 8.22 -10.20 -6.59
CA ASP A 11 9.59 -9.67 -6.68
C ASP A 11 9.82 -8.52 -5.67
N LEU A 12 8.85 -7.62 -5.50
CA LEU A 12 8.92 -6.55 -4.49
C LEU A 12 9.03 -7.11 -3.07
N VAL A 13 8.22 -8.15 -2.75
CA VAL A 13 8.30 -8.84 -1.45
C VAL A 13 9.66 -9.50 -1.27
N LYS A 14 10.14 -10.23 -2.29
CA LYS A 14 11.44 -10.89 -2.26
C LYS A 14 12.59 -9.91 -2.01
N ARG A 15 12.59 -8.77 -2.70
CA ARG A 15 13.60 -7.70 -2.49
C ARG A 15 13.53 -7.12 -1.07
N ALA A 16 12.33 -6.86 -0.57
CA ALA A 16 12.16 -6.33 0.78
C ALA A 16 12.67 -7.31 1.85
N THR A 17 12.34 -8.60 1.70
CA THR A 17 12.85 -9.67 2.56
C THR A 17 14.37 -9.77 2.49
N ALA A 18 14.95 -9.76 1.29
CA ALA A 18 16.40 -9.84 1.11
C ALA A 18 17.15 -8.66 1.76
N ILE A 19 16.62 -7.44 1.63
CA ILE A 19 17.20 -6.25 2.30
C ILE A 19 17.16 -6.41 3.83
N ALA A 20 16.04 -6.87 4.37
CA ALA A 20 15.90 -7.08 5.81
C ALA A 20 16.82 -8.20 6.32
N GLU A 21 16.92 -9.30 5.59
CA GLU A 21 17.80 -10.43 5.93
C GLU A 21 19.28 -10.05 5.86
N ASP A 22 19.71 -9.32 4.83
CA ASP A 22 21.08 -8.82 4.72
C ASP A 22 21.39 -7.88 5.90
N PHE A 23 20.51 -6.91 6.18
CA PHE A 23 20.67 -6.00 7.31
C PHE A 23 20.77 -6.73 8.65
N MET A 24 19.96 -7.77 8.87
CA MET A 24 19.98 -8.56 10.10
C MET A 24 21.17 -9.51 10.17
N SER A 25 21.63 -10.08 9.05
CA SER A 25 22.77 -11.00 9.00
C SER A 25 24.07 -10.35 9.47
N ARG A 26 24.23 -9.06 9.21
CA ARG A 26 25.37 -8.25 9.67
C ARG A 26 25.34 -7.96 11.17
N ARG A 27 24.23 -8.30 11.84
CA ARG A 27 23.95 -8.00 13.26
C ARG A 27 23.78 -9.25 14.13
N THR A 28 23.88 -10.45 13.54
CA THR A 28 23.79 -11.73 14.26
C THR A 28 25.13 -12.26 14.77
N GLY A 29 26.26 -11.60 14.47
CA GLY A 29 27.61 -12.05 14.83
C GLY A 29 28.40 -11.06 15.70
N LYS A 30 29.17 -11.61 16.65
CA LYS A 30 30.22 -10.95 17.45
C LYS A 30 31.33 -10.39 16.54
N GLY A 31 31.05 -9.32 15.79
CA GLY A 31 31.98 -8.80 14.78
C GLY A 31 32.49 -7.38 15.03
N ARG A 32 31.88 -6.67 15.97
CA ARG A 32 32.17 -5.25 16.21
C ARG A 32 32.34 -5.02 17.71
N GLY A 33 33.54 -5.28 18.22
CA GLY A 33 33.91 -5.09 19.64
C GLY A 33 32.95 -5.69 20.68
N PRO A 34 33.24 -5.54 21.98
CA PRO A 34 32.25 -5.77 23.04
C PRO A 34 31.15 -4.69 23.06
N ASP A 35 31.38 -3.51 22.44
CA ASP A 35 30.53 -2.32 22.59
C ASP A 35 29.76 -1.89 21.31
N GLN A 36 29.94 -2.52 20.15
CA GLN A 36 29.23 -2.15 18.92
C GLN A 36 28.18 -3.21 18.56
N TRP A 37 27.19 -3.35 19.42
CA TRP A 37 25.98 -4.14 19.17
C TRP A 37 24.86 -3.22 18.65
N SER A 38 24.12 -3.64 17.61
CA SER A 38 22.90 -2.94 17.16
C SER A 38 21.70 -3.42 17.94
N ASP A 39 21.00 -2.51 18.63
CA ASP A 39 19.73 -2.83 19.28
C ASP A 39 18.55 -2.87 18.30
N LEU A 40 18.77 -2.54 17.02
CA LEU A 40 17.70 -2.53 16.03
C LEU A 40 17.44 -3.92 15.45
N PHE A 41 16.17 -4.21 15.26
CA PHE A 41 15.67 -5.42 14.64
C PHE A 41 14.63 -5.02 13.58
N VAL A 42 14.71 -5.61 12.41
CA VAL A 42 13.72 -5.42 11.35
C VAL A 42 13.23 -6.77 10.85
N LYS A 43 11.93 -6.86 10.62
CA LYS A 43 11.30 -8.00 9.96
C LYS A 43 10.36 -7.51 8.88
N VAL A 44 10.42 -8.17 7.73
CA VAL A 44 9.47 -7.96 6.63
C VAL A 44 8.50 -9.13 6.61
N SER A 45 7.22 -8.83 6.44
CA SER A 45 6.18 -9.80 6.12
C SER A 45 5.30 -9.27 4.99
N SER A 46 4.72 -10.19 4.22
CA SER A 46 3.71 -9.86 3.22
C SER A 46 2.33 -10.21 3.73
N THR A 47 1.36 -9.34 3.43
CA THR A 47 -0.08 -9.58 3.59
C THR A 47 -0.76 -9.39 2.25
N ASP A 48 -2.02 -9.79 2.13
CA ASP A 48 -2.83 -9.55 0.92
C ASP A 48 -2.94 -8.05 0.58
N THR A 49 -2.75 -7.19 1.58
CA THR A 49 -2.82 -5.73 1.45
C THR A 49 -1.46 -5.07 1.19
N GLY A 50 -0.38 -5.84 1.29
CA GLY A 50 0.98 -5.41 0.95
C GLY A 50 2.05 -5.74 1.97
N ILE A 51 3.19 -5.06 1.81
CA ILE A 51 4.40 -5.26 2.59
C ILE A 51 4.27 -4.58 3.96
N VAL A 52 4.50 -5.35 5.01
CA VAL A 52 4.58 -4.89 6.40
C VAL A 52 6.04 -4.93 6.82
N VAL A 53 6.54 -3.79 7.30
CA VAL A 53 7.89 -3.64 7.83
C VAL A 53 7.77 -3.39 9.33
N ASP A 54 8.20 -4.36 10.13
CA ASP A 54 8.16 -4.31 11.58
C ASP A 54 9.55 -3.99 12.13
N TRP A 55 9.72 -2.73 12.51
CA TRP A 55 10.90 -2.27 13.22
C TRP A 55 10.71 -2.48 14.71
N ARG A 56 11.74 -3.03 15.36
CA ARG A 56 11.80 -3.20 16.80
C ARG A 56 13.14 -2.75 17.32
N TYR A 57 13.16 -2.35 18.58
CA TYR A 57 14.40 -2.13 19.32
C TYR A 57 14.49 -3.12 20.48
N ARG A 58 15.71 -3.54 20.77
CA ARG A 58 16.05 -4.41 21.89
C ARG A 58 16.15 -3.55 23.14
N HIS A 59 15.27 -3.82 24.09
CA HIS A 59 15.30 -3.20 25.39
C HIS A 59 15.87 -4.18 26.41
N TRP A 60 17.04 -3.84 26.94
CA TRP A 60 17.70 -4.60 28.00
C TRP A 60 17.16 -4.16 29.36
N TYR A 61 16.85 -5.13 30.21
CA TYR A 61 16.42 -4.89 31.58
C TYR A 61 17.02 -5.94 32.52
N ARG A 62 17.23 -5.56 33.77
CA ARG A 62 17.61 -6.48 34.84
C ARG A 62 16.36 -6.89 35.61
N PRO A 63 16.08 -8.20 35.77
CA PRO A 63 15.03 -8.67 36.66
C PRO A 63 15.28 -8.19 38.10
N LYS A 64 14.21 -7.90 38.86
CA LYS A 64 14.33 -7.44 40.25
C LYS A 64 15.02 -8.45 41.17
N ASP A 65 14.94 -9.73 40.82
CA ASP A 65 15.49 -10.85 41.60
C ASP A 65 17.00 -11.04 41.41
N GLY A 66 17.72 -10.04 40.87
CA GLY A 66 19.18 -10.08 40.69
C GLY A 66 19.67 -11.02 39.58
N GLY A 67 18.78 -11.53 38.72
CA GLY A 67 19.12 -12.42 37.63
C GLY A 67 19.90 -11.77 36.48
N ALA A 68 20.37 -12.59 35.55
CA ALA A 68 21.08 -12.15 34.34
C ALA A 68 20.25 -11.13 33.53
N PRO A 69 20.88 -10.13 32.87
CA PRO A 69 20.19 -9.20 31.99
C PRO A 69 19.36 -9.93 30.94
N LYS A 70 18.08 -9.57 30.84
CA LYS A 70 17.17 -10.06 29.81
C LYS A 70 16.94 -8.95 28.79
N ASN A 71 16.59 -9.33 27.58
CA ASN A 71 16.10 -8.38 26.59
C ASN A 71 14.66 -8.70 26.18
N MET A 72 13.96 -7.66 25.76
CA MET A 72 12.68 -7.75 25.09
C MET A 72 12.71 -6.90 23.82
N LEU A 73 12.04 -7.36 22.76
CA LEU A 73 11.85 -6.56 21.55
C LEU A 73 10.62 -5.67 21.71
N ARG A 74 10.79 -4.37 21.55
CA ARG A 74 9.70 -3.39 21.59
C ARG A 74 9.48 -2.79 20.21
N TYR A 75 8.22 -2.58 19.86
CA TYR A 75 7.86 -1.92 18.60
C TYR A 75 8.52 -0.55 18.50
N LEU A 76 9.06 -0.26 17.32
CA LEU A 76 9.66 1.01 16.99
C LEU A 76 8.95 1.62 15.79
N PRO A 77 8.26 2.77 15.96
CA PRO A 77 7.72 3.52 14.84
C PRO A 77 8.80 3.87 13.81
N GLU A 78 8.47 3.75 12.53
CA GLU A 78 9.41 3.95 11.41
C GLU A 78 10.10 5.33 11.46
N ASN A 79 9.39 6.38 11.87
CA ASN A 79 9.93 7.73 12.02
C ASN A 79 10.92 7.90 13.19
N ARG A 80 11.03 6.90 14.08
CA ARG A 80 11.98 6.89 15.20
C ARG A 80 13.18 5.98 14.96
N VAL A 81 13.18 5.19 13.90
CA VAL A 81 14.22 4.20 13.59
C VAL A 81 15.60 4.84 13.51
N THR A 82 15.76 5.86 12.67
CA THR A 82 17.05 6.55 12.52
C THR A 82 17.46 7.33 13.75
N ARG A 83 16.51 7.75 14.60
CA ARG A 83 16.83 8.46 15.85
C ARG A 83 17.45 7.54 16.89
N LEU A 84 17.04 6.28 16.93
CA LEU A 84 17.55 5.27 17.87
C LEU A 84 18.73 4.46 17.30
N ALA A 85 19.09 4.66 16.04
CA ALA A 85 20.29 4.10 15.46
C ALA A 85 21.53 4.65 16.16
N GLN A 86 22.50 3.77 16.43
CA GLN A 86 23.83 4.20 16.87
C GLN A 86 24.52 4.99 15.76
N ASP A 87 25.42 5.89 16.11
CA ASP A 87 26.04 6.80 15.12
C ASP A 87 26.79 6.05 14.01
N TRP A 88 27.40 4.91 14.35
CA TRP A 88 28.14 4.07 13.40
C TRP A 88 27.24 3.27 12.44
N GLU A 89 25.94 3.11 12.72
CA GLU A 89 24.98 2.42 11.83
C GLU A 89 23.94 3.35 11.22
N ARG A 90 23.96 4.64 11.58
CA ARG A 90 22.92 5.60 11.22
C ARG A 90 22.69 5.67 9.71
N ASP A 91 23.76 5.67 8.91
CA ASP A 91 23.67 5.74 7.46
C ASP A 91 23.08 4.46 6.85
N GLU A 92 23.54 3.30 7.32
CA GLU A 92 23.01 2.00 6.88
C GLU A 92 21.53 1.87 7.25
N VAL A 93 21.16 2.21 8.48
CA VAL A 93 19.77 2.19 8.97
C VAL A 93 18.89 3.14 8.16
N THR A 94 19.40 4.33 7.82
CA THR A 94 18.68 5.30 6.99
C THR A 94 18.42 4.73 5.61
N TRP A 95 19.45 4.17 4.97
CA TRP A 95 19.34 3.54 3.66
C TRP A 95 18.34 2.38 3.66
N VAL A 96 18.43 1.46 4.63
CA VAL A 96 17.50 0.33 4.73
C VAL A 96 16.06 0.79 4.96
N ARG A 97 15.84 1.74 5.86
CA ARG A 97 14.51 2.32 6.12
C ARG A 97 13.91 2.89 4.83
N ASP A 98 14.68 3.68 4.10
CA ASP A 98 14.20 4.37 2.91
C ASP A 98 13.96 3.39 1.75
N ALA A 99 14.86 2.41 1.55
CA ALA A 99 14.67 1.36 0.55
C ALA A 99 13.40 0.52 0.82
N LEU A 100 13.16 0.13 2.08
CA LEU A 100 11.96 -0.61 2.47
C LEU A 100 10.68 0.23 2.33
N ARG A 101 10.75 1.55 2.60
CA ARG A 101 9.63 2.47 2.37
C ARG A 101 9.25 2.52 0.89
N VAL A 102 10.24 2.69 0.01
CA VAL A 102 10.03 2.73 -1.45
C VAL A 102 9.33 1.44 -1.92
N LEU A 103 9.84 0.26 -1.53
CA LEU A 103 9.24 -1.02 -1.94
C LEU A 103 7.79 -1.17 -1.44
N LYS A 104 7.51 -0.74 -0.21
CA LYS A 104 6.16 -0.75 0.37
C LYS A 104 5.20 0.19 -0.37
N GLU A 105 5.67 1.37 -0.75
CA GLU A 105 4.90 2.35 -1.54
C GLU A 105 4.65 1.85 -2.96
N SER A 106 5.66 1.29 -3.63
CA SER A 106 5.51 0.68 -4.95
C SER A 106 4.48 -0.46 -4.95
N TYR A 107 4.49 -1.32 -3.91
CA TYR A 107 3.47 -2.37 -3.78
C TYR A 107 2.05 -1.78 -3.65
N ARG A 108 1.89 -0.73 -2.84
CA ARG A 108 0.60 -0.04 -2.66
C ARG A 108 0.11 0.59 -3.95
N GLU A 109 0.99 1.22 -4.71
CA GLU A 109 0.66 1.80 -6.02
C GLU A 109 0.24 0.74 -7.02
N LEU A 110 0.99 -0.36 -7.10
CA LEU A 110 0.65 -1.49 -7.96
C LEU A 110 -0.73 -2.08 -7.62
N THR A 111 -1.06 -2.17 -6.33
CA THR A 111 -2.37 -2.63 -5.85
C THR A 111 -3.49 -1.64 -6.20
N LYS A 112 -3.22 -0.33 -6.18
CA LYS A 112 -4.19 0.69 -6.63
C LYS A 112 -4.42 0.59 -8.14
N LEU A 113 -3.37 0.35 -8.92
CA LEU A 113 -3.45 0.17 -10.37
C LEU A 113 -4.25 -1.09 -10.73
N GLU A 114 -4.00 -2.21 -10.06
CA GLU A 114 -4.77 -3.45 -10.21
C GLU A 114 -6.28 -3.19 -10.04
N LYS A 115 -6.64 -2.50 -8.95
CA LYS A 115 -8.05 -2.17 -8.67
C LYS A 115 -8.66 -1.25 -9.73
N LYS A 116 -7.88 -0.33 -10.30
CA LYS A 116 -8.35 0.55 -11.39
C LYS A 116 -8.54 -0.23 -12.69
N LEU A 117 -7.59 -1.08 -13.05
CA LEU A 117 -7.66 -1.91 -14.26
C LEU A 117 -8.79 -2.94 -14.19
N GLY A 118 -8.97 -3.59 -13.03
CA GLY A 118 -10.11 -4.48 -12.78
C GLY A 118 -11.45 -3.78 -12.91
N LYS A 119 -11.58 -2.56 -12.37
CA LYS A 119 -12.80 -1.73 -12.55
C LYS A 119 -13.04 -1.31 -13.99
N ALA A 120 -11.98 -1.14 -14.77
CA ALA A 120 -12.06 -0.77 -16.18
C ALA A 120 -12.31 -1.99 -17.11
N GLY A 121 -12.31 -3.22 -16.57
CA GLY A 121 -12.51 -4.44 -17.37
C GLY A 121 -11.31 -4.83 -18.23
N VAL A 122 -10.15 -4.19 -18.04
CA VAL A 122 -8.93 -4.38 -18.86
C VAL A 122 -8.07 -5.56 -18.38
N MET A 123 -8.54 -6.26 -17.35
CA MET A 123 -7.77 -7.30 -16.65
C MET A 123 -8.26 -8.74 -16.87
N GLY A 124 -9.30 -8.94 -17.67
CA GLY A 124 -9.78 -10.28 -18.06
C GLY A 124 -8.95 -10.88 -19.20
N ASP A 125 -9.03 -12.20 -19.36
CA ASP A 125 -8.50 -12.89 -20.54
C ASP A 125 -9.17 -12.35 -21.81
N GLU A 126 -8.53 -12.50 -22.98
CA GLU A 126 -9.10 -12.03 -24.28
C GLU A 126 -10.54 -12.51 -24.52
N ALA A 127 -10.96 -13.64 -23.93
CA ALA A 127 -12.33 -14.14 -23.94
C ALA A 127 -13.33 -13.23 -23.17
N ASP A 128 -12.92 -12.59 -22.08
CA ASP A 128 -13.72 -11.65 -21.31
C ASP A 128 -13.79 -10.26 -21.98
N MET A 129 -12.76 -9.90 -22.76
CA MET A 129 -12.81 -8.68 -23.58
C MET A 129 -13.74 -8.83 -24.80
N LEU A 130 -13.85 -10.04 -25.37
CA LEU A 130 -14.74 -10.32 -26.49
C LEU A 130 -16.22 -10.46 -26.09
N THR A 131 -16.53 -10.73 -24.82
CA THR A 131 -17.92 -10.84 -24.36
C THR A 131 -18.60 -9.51 -24.05
N GLY A 132 -17.90 -8.37 -24.19
CA GLY A 132 -18.45 -7.07 -24.62
C GLY A 132 -19.82 -6.59 -24.10
N PHE A 133 -20.32 -7.09 -22.97
CA PHE A 133 -21.56 -6.64 -22.35
C PHE A 133 -21.20 -5.66 -21.25
N VAL A 134 -20.94 -4.43 -21.66
CA VAL A 134 -21.08 -3.28 -20.77
C VAL A 134 -22.58 -3.00 -20.68
N PRO A 135 -23.28 -3.25 -19.56
CA PRO A 135 -24.54 -2.54 -19.34
C PRO A 135 -24.16 -1.08 -19.16
N VAL A 136 -24.30 -0.32 -20.25
CA VAL A 136 -24.40 1.14 -20.21
C VAL A 136 -25.39 1.42 -19.10
N ARG A 137 -24.95 2.08 -18.02
CA ARG A 137 -25.85 2.63 -17.01
C ARG A 137 -26.88 3.44 -17.79
N GLN A 138 -28.09 2.91 -17.91
CA GLN A 138 -29.21 3.67 -18.45
C GLN A 138 -29.32 4.90 -17.56
N SER A 139 -28.87 6.03 -18.08
CA SER A 139 -29.27 7.33 -17.58
C SER A 139 -30.80 7.31 -17.64
N LYS A 140 -31.44 7.23 -16.48
CA LYS A 140 -32.86 7.51 -16.33
C LYS A 140 -33.06 8.99 -16.66
N VAL A 141 -33.12 9.31 -17.94
CA VAL A 141 -33.73 10.54 -18.41
C VAL A 141 -35.23 10.25 -18.43
N SER A 142 -35.93 10.77 -17.43
CA SER A 142 -37.38 10.74 -17.34
C SER A 142 -38.00 11.23 -18.65
N PRO A 143 -38.93 10.50 -19.28
CA PRO A 143 -39.68 11.03 -20.40
C PRO A 143 -40.68 12.07 -19.86
N ILE A 144 -40.39 13.35 -20.07
CA ILE A 144 -41.40 14.41 -19.97
C ILE A 144 -42.35 14.19 -21.15
N LYS A 145 -43.49 13.54 -20.88
CA LYS A 145 -44.70 13.65 -21.69
C LYS A 145 -45.63 14.66 -21.00
N ALA A 146 -45.79 15.82 -21.61
CA ALA A 146 -46.98 16.68 -21.52
C ALA A 146 -46.94 17.54 -22.79
N GLU A 147 -47.43 16.97 -23.88
CA GLU A 147 -48.72 17.32 -24.47
C GLU A 147 -48.66 18.59 -25.32
N LEU A 148 -48.65 18.30 -26.61
CA LEU A 148 -48.73 19.20 -27.74
C LEU A 148 -50.15 19.80 -27.78
N ALA A 149 -50.32 21.02 -27.26
CA ALA A 149 -51.51 21.81 -27.51
C ALA A 149 -51.52 22.26 -28.99
N LYS A 150 -52.26 21.51 -29.81
CA LYS A 150 -52.88 22.04 -31.03
C LYS A 150 -54.36 21.77 -30.91
N ASP A 151 -55.11 22.75 -30.40
CA ASP A 151 -56.47 22.92 -30.87
C ASP A 151 -56.79 24.39 -31.12
N LYS A 152 -57.67 24.56 -32.09
CA LYS A 152 -57.95 25.72 -32.92
C LYS A 152 -58.59 26.86 -32.14
N GLY A 153 -58.29 28.07 -32.54
CA GLY A 153 -58.95 29.28 -32.04
C GLY A 153 -58.71 30.51 -32.89
N GLU A 154 -58.94 30.41 -34.20
CA GLU A 154 -59.16 31.59 -35.05
C GLU A 154 -60.47 32.28 -34.62
N GLY A 155 -60.37 33.49 -34.06
CA GLY A 155 -61.50 34.22 -33.50
C GLY A 155 -61.29 35.73 -33.48
N ARG A 156 -61.41 36.33 -34.67
CA ARG A 156 -61.73 37.73 -35.02
C ARG A 156 -62.08 38.75 -33.89
N ARG A 157 -61.50 39.95 -34.07
CA ARG A 157 -62.06 41.32 -33.97
C ARG A 157 -62.59 41.87 -32.63
N ALA A 158 -61.85 42.87 -32.13
CA ALA A 158 -62.26 44.26 -31.87
C ALA A 158 -63.70 44.58 -31.42
N LYS A 159 -63.86 45.24 -30.25
CA LYS A 159 -64.21 46.67 -30.11
C LYS A 159 -64.56 47.07 -28.66
N HIS A 160 -64.18 48.32 -28.35
CA HIS A 160 -64.77 49.29 -27.41
C HIS A 160 -64.67 49.11 -25.89
N GLY A 161 -64.18 50.19 -25.27
CA GLY A 161 -64.07 50.49 -23.86
C GLY A 161 -63.03 51.57 -23.69
#